data_AF-A0A094RYM7-F1
#
_entry.id   AF-A0A094RYM7-F1
#
_cell.length_a   1.000
_cell.length_b   1.000
_cell.length_c   1.000
_cell.angle_alpha   90.00
_cell.angle_beta   90.00
_cell.angle_gamma   90.00
#
_symmetry.space_group_name_H-M   'P 1'
#
loop_
_entity.id
_entity.type
_entity.pdbx_description
1 polymer ?
#
loop_
_entity_poly.entity_id
_entity_poly.type
_entity_poly.pdbx_seq_one_letter_code
_entity_poly.pdbx_strand_id
1 'polypeptide(L)'
;QEMPYFVELYQNPVFKSGEIQMLGVNVEEKSKEDAIEYIQKSGMSWPNLVDTSGLSKSIFGPGVPVTWFIDKEGKNVGTKIGAYTNKQQLFDQFEKAFGVKL
;
A
#
# COMPACT_ATOMS: atom_id res chain seq x y z
N GLN A 1 10.28 9.56 3.97
CA GLN A 1 9.63 8.26 4.29
C GLN A 1 8.14 8.45 4.13
N GLU A 2 7.45 7.56 3.41
CA GLU A 2 6.03 7.73 3.03
C GLU A 2 5.03 7.05 3.99
N MET A 3 5.49 6.11 4.82
CA MET A 3 4.62 5.31 5.70
C MET A 3 3.68 6.13 6.60
N PRO A 4 4.08 7.28 7.19
CA PRO A 4 3.14 8.09 7.96
C PRO A 4 1.90 8.51 7.16
N TYR A 5 2.03 8.73 5.84
CA TYR A 5 0.91 9.10 4.98
C TYR A 5 -0.07 7.94 4.81
N PHE A 6 0.43 6.71 4.70
CA PHE A 6 -0.40 5.50 4.62
C PHE A 6 -1.08 5.18 5.94
N VAL A 7 -0.39 5.36 7.06
CA VAL A 7 -0.98 5.20 8.41
C VAL A 7 -2.14 6.16 8.61
N GLU A 8 -1.97 7.42 8.19
CA GLU A 8 -3.04 8.41 8.23
C GLU A 8 -4.18 8.09 7.26
N LEU A 9 -3.86 7.70 6.01
CA LEU A 9 -4.84 7.27 5.03
C LEU A 9 -5.71 6.12 5.58
N TYR A 10 -5.10 5.12 6.22
CA TYR A 10 -5.79 3.96 6.76
C TYR A 10 -6.75 4.27 7.93
N GLN A 11 -6.67 5.47 8.53
CA GLN A 11 -7.64 5.89 9.56
C GLN A 11 -9.00 6.30 8.98
N ASN A 12 -9.09 6.52 7.66
CA ASN A 12 -10.31 7.00 7.03
C ASN A 12 -11.47 5.98 7.11
N PRO A 13 -12.73 6.44 7.18
CA PRO A 13 -13.90 5.58 7.34
C PRO A 13 -14.04 4.47 6.29
N VAL A 14 -13.61 4.71 5.05
CA VAL A 14 -13.68 3.75 3.93
C VAL A 14 -12.91 2.45 4.20
N PHE A 15 -11.86 2.49 5.03
CA PHE A 15 -11.13 1.30 5.44
C PHE A 15 -11.80 0.58 6.61
N LYS A 16 -12.42 1.34 7.53
CA LYS A 16 -13.13 0.79 8.70
C LYS A 16 -14.44 0.11 8.31
N SER A 17 -15.12 0.62 7.28
CA SER A 17 -16.33 0.01 6.71
C SER A 17 -16.02 -1.24 5.89
N GLY A 18 -14.77 -1.42 5.45
CA GLY A 18 -14.36 -2.48 4.53
C GLY A 18 -14.70 -2.19 3.06
N GLU A 19 -15.15 -0.98 2.73
CA GLU A 19 -15.42 -0.54 1.36
C GLU A 19 -14.13 -0.55 0.53
N ILE A 20 -13.02 -0.09 1.12
CA ILE A 20 -11.69 -0.19 0.54
C ILE A 20 -10.81 -1.01 1.48
N GLN A 21 -9.99 -1.88 0.90
CA GLN A 21 -9.02 -2.70 1.63
C GLN A 21 -7.59 -2.29 1.25
N MET A 22 -6.67 -2.40 2.21
CA MET A 22 -5.25 -2.16 1.99
C MET A 22 -4.46 -3.43 2.33
N LEU A 23 -3.53 -3.80 1.45
CA LEU A 23 -2.68 -4.97 1.61
C LEU A 23 -1.23 -4.56 1.35
N GLY A 24 -0.37 -4.76 2.33
CA GLY A 24 1.07 -4.64 2.13
C GLY A 24 1.63 -5.95 1.58
N VAL A 25 2.53 -5.88 0.61
CA VAL A 25 3.25 -7.05 0.09
C VAL A 25 4.74 -6.81 0.29
N ASN A 26 5.32 -7.53 1.23
CA ASN A 26 6.76 -7.51 1.45
C ASN A 26 7.45 -8.38 0.41
N VAL A 27 8.37 -7.78 -0.34
CA VAL A 27 9.08 -8.41 -1.46
C VAL A 27 10.60 -8.45 -1.30
N GLU A 28 11.14 -7.66 -0.35
CA GLU A 28 12.59 -7.39 -0.30
C GLU A 28 13.21 -7.47 1.10
N GLU A 29 12.42 -7.60 2.17
CA GLU A 29 13.02 -7.67 3.50
C GLU A 29 13.84 -8.95 3.69
N LYS A 30 14.97 -8.79 4.36
CA LYS A 30 15.98 -9.84 4.56
C LYS A 30 15.48 -10.99 5.42
N SER A 31 14.54 -10.71 6.32
CA SER A 31 13.93 -11.69 7.21
C SER A 31 12.48 -11.32 7.54
N LYS A 32 11.72 -12.29 8.07
CA LYS A 32 10.35 -12.06 8.54
C LYS A 32 10.35 -11.17 9.79
N GLU A 33 11.36 -11.34 10.64
CA GLU A 33 11.51 -10.62 11.90
C GLU A 33 11.76 -9.12 11.65
N ASP A 34 12.65 -8.79 10.71
CA ASP A 34 12.92 -7.40 10.31
C ASP A 34 11.66 -6.72 9.76
N ALA A 35 10.89 -7.45 8.94
CA ALA A 35 9.62 -6.96 8.40
C ALA A 35 8.59 -6.69 9.51
N ILE A 36 8.44 -7.59 10.47
CA ILE A 36 7.54 -7.43 11.62
C ILE A 36 7.96 -6.22 12.46
N GLU A 37 9.25 -6.08 12.76
CA GLU A 37 9.76 -4.95 13.52
C GLU A 37 9.51 -3.61 12.79
N TYR A 38 9.72 -3.57 11.47
CA TYR A 38 9.45 -2.37 10.68
C TYR A 38 7.96 -2.00 10.68
N ILE A 39 7.06 -2.99 10.51
CA ILE A 39 5.61 -2.81 10.57
C ILE A 39 5.21 -2.19 11.93
N GLN A 40 5.71 -2.76 13.02
CA GLN A 40 5.42 -2.29 14.38
C GLN A 40 5.94 -0.86 14.61
N LYS A 41 7.18 -0.58 14.23
CA LYS A 41 7.79 0.76 14.37
C LYS A 41 7.10 1.82 13.51
N SER A 42 6.61 1.43 12.34
CA SER A 42 5.95 2.34 11.40
C SER A 42 4.49 2.63 11.74
N GLY A 43 3.89 1.90 12.70
CA GLY A 43 2.47 2.04 13.06
C GLY A 43 1.51 1.45 12.04
N MET A 44 2.00 0.55 11.17
CA MET A 44 1.18 -0.12 10.16
C MET A 44 0.23 -1.11 10.85
N SER A 45 -1.05 -1.05 10.49
CA SER A 45 -2.10 -1.89 11.08
C SER A 45 -3.01 -2.58 10.06
N TRP A 46 -2.71 -2.43 8.77
CA TRP A 46 -3.33 -3.22 7.70
C TRP A 46 -2.67 -4.60 7.57
N PRO A 47 -3.36 -5.58 6.95
CA PRO A 47 -2.78 -6.87 6.65
C PRO A 47 -1.52 -6.75 5.77
N ASN A 48 -0.48 -7.51 6.11
CA ASN A 48 0.76 -7.58 5.35
C ASN A 48 1.06 -9.03 4.98
N LEU A 49 1.37 -9.27 3.71
CA LEU A 49 1.79 -10.56 3.16
C LEU A 49 3.30 -10.56 2.91
N VAL A 50 3.89 -11.75 2.90
CA VAL A 50 5.28 -11.97 2.50
C VAL A 50 5.29 -12.76 1.21
N ASP A 51 5.91 -12.21 0.17
CA ASP A 51 6.16 -12.96 -1.07
C ASP A 51 7.43 -13.80 -0.91
N THR A 52 7.25 -15.01 -0.40
CA THR A 52 8.35 -15.97 -0.20
C THR A 52 8.94 -16.50 -1.52
N SER A 53 8.21 -16.36 -2.63
CA SER A 53 8.59 -16.89 -3.94
C SER A 53 9.30 -15.87 -4.84
N GLY A 54 9.17 -14.58 -4.52
CA GLY A 54 9.64 -13.47 -5.35
C GLY A 54 8.82 -13.25 -6.64
N LEU A 55 7.75 -14.03 -6.86
CA LEU A 55 6.92 -13.96 -8.07
C LEU A 55 6.26 -12.59 -8.24
N SER A 56 5.93 -11.92 -7.14
CA SER A 56 5.23 -10.63 -7.18
C SER A 56 6.08 -9.52 -7.83
N LYS A 57 7.42 -9.61 -7.80
CA LYS A 57 8.29 -8.66 -8.54
C LYS A 57 8.05 -8.72 -10.05
N SER A 58 7.81 -9.91 -10.58
CA SER A 58 7.50 -10.08 -12.02
C SER A 58 6.12 -9.52 -12.39
N ILE A 59 5.21 -9.42 -11.43
CA ILE A 59 3.83 -8.95 -11.61
C ILE A 59 3.76 -7.43 -11.42
N PHE A 60 4.35 -6.91 -10.35
CA PHE A 60 4.21 -5.51 -9.93
C PHE A 60 5.30 -4.59 -10.47
N GLY A 61 6.40 -5.15 -11.01
CA GLY A 61 7.47 -4.41 -11.66
C GLY A 61 8.82 -4.45 -10.92
N PRO A 62 9.88 -3.93 -11.55
CA PRO A 62 11.26 -4.21 -11.15
C PRO A 62 11.77 -3.43 -9.94
N GLY A 63 10.95 -2.59 -9.28
CA GLY A 63 11.42 -1.71 -8.20
C GLY A 63 10.35 -1.44 -7.15
N VAL A 64 10.81 -1.21 -5.93
CA VAL A 64 9.98 -0.82 -4.77
C VAL A 64 10.33 0.62 -4.34
N PRO A 65 9.38 1.37 -3.75
CA PRO A 65 7.99 1.00 -3.51
C PRO A 65 7.11 1.18 -4.75
N VAL A 66 6.03 0.39 -4.81
CA VAL A 66 4.97 0.46 -5.83
C VAL A 66 3.62 0.34 -5.14
N THR A 67 2.66 1.17 -5.52
CA THR A 67 1.27 1.13 -5.02
C THR A 67 0.32 0.95 -6.18
N TRP A 68 -0.54 -0.07 -6.09
CA TRP A 68 -1.61 -0.34 -7.06
C TRP A 68 -2.97 -0.01 -6.45
N PHE A 69 -3.84 0.54 -7.28
CA PHE A 69 -5.23 0.81 -6.97
C PHE A 69 -6.07 -0.15 -7.81
N ILE A 70 -6.84 -1.01 -7.16
CA ILE A 70 -7.56 -2.12 -7.80
C ILE A 70 -9.04 -1.93 -7.53
N ASP A 71 -9.86 -1.90 -8.59
CA ASP A 71 -11.30 -1.74 -8.47
C ASP A 71 -12.01 -3.06 -8.07
N LYS A 72 -13.33 -2.96 -7.87
CA LYS A 72 -14.19 -4.10 -7.50
C LYS A 72 -14.24 -5.23 -8.54
N GLU A 73 -13.82 -4.98 -9.78
CA GLU A 73 -13.74 -5.98 -10.85
C GLU A 73 -12.35 -6.64 -10.91
N GLY A 74 -11.43 -6.24 -10.01
CA GLY A 74 -10.06 -6.72 -9.97
C GLY A 74 -9.14 -6.01 -10.98
N LYS A 75 -9.58 -4.90 -11.58
CA LYS A 75 -8.80 -4.17 -12.58
C LYS A 75 -7.93 -3.12 -11.90
N ASN A 76 -6.69 -3.02 -12.35
CA ASN A 76 -5.80 -1.93 -11.96
C ASN A 76 -6.29 -0.60 -12.57
N VAL A 77 -6.73 0.31 -11.70
CA VAL A 77 -7.23 1.65 -12.05
C VAL A 77 -6.22 2.76 -11.71
N GLY A 78 -5.06 2.41 -11.18
CA GLY A 78 -4.00 3.36 -10.88
C GLY A 78 -2.73 2.68 -10.39
N THR A 79 -1.57 3.22 -10.77
CA THR A 79 -0.29 2.73 -10.26
C THR A 79 0.61 3.90 -9.94
N LYS A 80 1.28 3.82 -8.79
CA LYS A 80 2.38 4.70 -8.42
C LYS A 80 3.66 3.88 -8.36
N ILE A 81 4.66 4.32 -9.12
CA ILE A 81 6.03 3.80 -9.06
C ILE A 81 6.88 4.80 -8.25
N GLY A 82 7.66 4.27 -7.30
CA GLY A 82 8.46 5.05 -6.37
C GLY A 82 7.66 5.66 -5.22
N ALA A 83 8.34 6.18 -4.23
CA ALA A 83 7.71 6.70 -3.02
C ALA A 83 6.83 7.94 -3.29
N TYR A 84 5.82 8.13 -2.44
CA TYR A 84 5.13 9.40 -2.29
C TYR A 84 6.02 10.39 -1.55
N THR A 85 6.14 11.61 -2.09
CA THR A 85 6.99 12.65 -1.50
C THR A 85 6.27 13.51 -0.47
N ASN A 86 4.94 13.48 -0.47
CA ASN A 86 4.09 14.14 0.51
C ASN A 86 2.72 13.44 0.59
N LYS A 87 1.98 13.76 1.65
CA LYS A 87 0.63 13.24 1.92
C LYS A 87 -0.35 13.52 0.78
N GLN A 88 -0.35 14.76 0.25
CA GLN A 88 -1.34 15.19 -0.73
C GLN A 88 -1.28 14.35 -2.00
N GLN A 89 -0.08 13.98 -2.47
CA GLN A 89 0.08 13.10 -3.63
C GLN A 89 -0.60 11.74 -3.44
N LEU A 90 -0.52 11.14 -2.23
CA LEU A 90 -1.17 9.87 -1.94
C LEU A 90 -2.69 10.03 -1.91
N PHE A 91 -3.18 11.05 -1.22
CA PHE A 91 -4.62 11.29 -1.05
C PHE A 91 -5.30 11.65 -2.39
N ASP A 92 -4.72 12.57 -3.16
CA ASP A 92 -5.24 12.95 -4.48
C ASP A 92 -5.32 11.74 -5.42
N GLN A 93 -4.29 10.88 -5.41
CA GLN A 93 -4.30 9.69 -6.24
C GLN A 93 -5.33 8.67 -5.78
N PHE A 94 -5.50 8.49 -4.47
CA PHE A 94 -6.52 7.62 -3.89
C PHE A 94 -7.93 8.07 -4.27
N GLU A 95 -8.24 9.35 -4.05
CA GLU A 95 -9.52 9.96 -4.42
C GLU A 95 -9.79 9.82 -5.92
N LYS A 96 -8.78 10.11 -6.75
CA LYS A 96 -8.89 9.97 -8.21
C LYS A 96 -9.12 8.52 -8.65
N ALA A 97 -8.42 7.56 -8.05
CA ALA A 97 -8.49 6.16 -8.44
C ALA A 97 -9.85 5.52 -8.08
N PHE A 98 -10.39 5.84 -6.90
CA PHE A 98 -11.64 5.26 -6.42
C PHE A 98 -12.87 6.15 -6.62
N GLY A 99 -12.69 7.39 -7.08
CA GLY A 99 -13.80 8.35 -7.27
C GLY A 99 -14.44 8.78 -5.95
N VAL A 100 -13.66 8.86 -4.88
CA VAL A 100 -14.11 9.20 -3.52
C VAL A 100 -13.50 10.52 -3.05
N LYS A 101 -13.97 11.02 -1.89
CA LYS A 101 -13.39 12.17 -1.21
C LYS A 101 -13.14 11.83 0.26
N LEU A 102 -11.91 12.07 0.73
CA LEU A 102 -11.44 11.76 2.07
C LEU A 102 -11.46 12.98 3.02
#